data_AF-A0A455U3P0-F1
#
_entry.id   AF-A0A455U3P0-F1
#
_cell.length_a   1.000
_cell.length_b   1.000
_cell.length_c   1.000
_cell.angle_alpha   90.00
_cell.angle_beta   90.00
_cell.angle_gamma   90.00
#
_symmetry.space_group_name_H-M   'P 1'
#
loop_
_entity.id
_entity.type
_entity.pdbx_description
1 polymer ?
#
loop_
_entity_poly.entity_id
_entity_poly.type
_entity_poly.pdbx_seq_one_letter_code
_entity_poly.pdbx_strand_id
1 'polypeptide(L)'
;MLLVKRSITLAMLAGLTLTALMLPSVWALDDEAQAAKEEGMRLYGIRKADLAFSYLEQAAEAGDVEAMYYLGEANRRLVMGV
;
A
#
# COMPACT_ATOMS: atom_id res chain seq x y z
N MET A 1 44.53 -12.68 11.43
CA MET A 1 43.35 -13.50 11.03
C MET A 1 42.01 -12.93 11.52
N LEU A 2 41.91 -12.35 12.73
CA LEU A 2 40.66 -11.74 13.23
C LEU A 2 40.15 -10.53 12.42
N LEU A 3 41.07 -9.68 11.94
CA LEU A 3 40.73 -8.47 11.16
C LEU A 3 40.05 -8.80 9.82
N VAL A 4 40.54 -9.85 9.14
CA VAL A 4 40.00 -10.33 7.86
C VAL A 4 38.60 -10.91 8.04
N LYS A 5 38.34 -11.67 9.12
CA LYS A 5 37.00 -12.19 9.43
C LYS A 5 35.97 -11.08 9.65
N ARG A 6 36.33 -10.00 10.37
CA ARG A 6 35.44 -8.84 10.58
C ARG A 6 35.12 -8.09 9.28
N SER A 7 36.11 -7.92 8.41
CA SER A 7 35.92 -7.29 7.10
C SER A 7 34.99 -8.10 6.19
N ILE A 8 35.11 -9.43 6.20
CA ILE A 8 34.24 -10.32 5.42
C ILE A 8 32.80 -10.27 5.96
N THR A 9 32.62 -10.29 7.28
CA THR A 9 31.27 -10.19 7.87
C THR A 9 30.58 -8.86 7.56
N LEU A 10 31.33 -7.75 7.58
CA LEU A 10 30.81 -6.43 7.22
C LEU A 10 30.42 -6.35 5.74
N ALA A 11 31.25 -6.90 4.86
CA ALA A 11 30.95 -6.96 3.42
C ALA A 11 29.71 -7.82 3.12
N MET A 12 29.54 -8.94 3.81
CA MET A 12 28.34 -9.78 3.67
C MET A 12 27.07 -9.06 4.15
N LEU A 13 27.13 -8.37 5.30
CA LEU A 13 25.99 -7.60 5.82
C LEU A 13 25.60 -6.47 4.86
N ALA A 14 26.56 -5.70 4.36
CA ALA A 14 26.32 -4.63 3.40
C ALA A 14 25.71 -5.17 2.09
N GLY A 15 26.24 -6.29 1.58
CA GLY A 15 25.69 -6.98 0.41
C GLY A 15 24.24 -7.43 0.61
N LEU A 16 23.92 -7.99 1.77
CA LEU A 16 22.56 -8.43 2.13
C LEU A 16 21.56 -7.27 2.22
N THR A 17 21.98 -6.14 2.80
CA THR A 17 21.12 -4.95 2.85
C THR A 17 20.88 -4.34 1.47
N LEU A 18 21.88 -4.37 0.60
CA LEU A 18 21.76 -3.82 -0.75
C LEU A 18 20.86 -4.70 -1.64
N THR A 19 20.92 -6.03 -1.51
CA THR A 19 19.98 -6.92 -2.20
C THR A 19 18.56 -6.77 -1.67
N ALA A 20 18.37 -6.58 -0.36
CA ALA A 20 17.05 -6.35 0.24
C ALA A 20 16.35 -5.09 -0.33
N LEU A 21 17.11 -4.02 -0.64
CA LEU A 21 16.59 -2.80 -1.27
C LEU A 21 16.19 -2.98 -2.75
N MET A 22 16.69 -4.01 -3.42
CA MET A 22 16.46 -4.27 -4.84
C MET A 22 15.31 -5.25 -5.09
N LEU A 23 14.73 -5.85 -4.05
CA LEU A 23 13.49 -6.61 -4.21
C LEU A 23 12.36 -5.64 -4.60
N PRO A 24 11.44 -6.05 -5.48
CA PRO A 24 10.21 -5.29 -5.70
C PRO A 24 9.57 -5.02 -4.35
N SER A 25 9.16 -3.77 -4.16
CA SER A 25 8.64 -3.24 -2.92
C SER A 25 7.59 -4.20 -2.33
N VAL A 26 7.87 -4.78 -1.16
CA VAL A 26 6.85 -5.44 -0.31
C VAL A 26 5.67 -4.50 0.01
N TRP A 27 5.80 -3.21 -0.30
CA TRP A 27 4.81 -2.16 -0.15
C TRP A 27 3.85 -2.02 -1.35
N ALA A 28 4.02 -2.80 -2.41
CA ALA A 28 3.03 -2.86 -3.47
C ALA A 28 1.80 -3.64 -2.97
N LEU A 29 0.60 -3.14 -3.29
CA LEU A 29 -0.63 -3.87 -3.07
C LEU A 29 -0.58 -5.20 -3.83
N ASP A 30 -1.24 -6.23 -3.28
CA ASP A 30 -1.59 -7.40 -4.07
C ASP A 30 -2.60 -7.03 -5.18
N ASP A 31 -2.76 -7.93 -6.14
CA ASP A 31 -3.57 -7.68 -7.33
C ASP A 31 -5.03 -7.42 -6.97
N GLU A 32 -5.56 -8.10 -5.95
CA GLU A 32 -6.93 -7.91 -5.47
C GLU A 32 -7.13 -6.53 -4.83
N ALA A 33 -6.23 -6.11 -3.95
CA ALA A 33 -6.29 -4.79 -3.31
C ALA A 33 -6.08 -3.66 -4.31
N GLN A 34 -5.21 -3.86 -5.31
CA GLN A 34 -5.03 -2.90 -6.41
C GLN A 34 -6.29 -2.79 -7.27
N ALA A 35 -6.93 -3.91 -7.62
CA ALA A 35 -8.20 -3.90 -8.35
C ALA A 35 -9.32 -3.23 -7.53
N ALA A 36 -9.37 -3.48 -6.23
CA ALA A 36 -10.31 -2.82 -5.33
C ALA A 36 -10.08 -1.30 -5.28
N LYS A 37 -8.82 -0.86 -5.20
CA LYS A 37 -8.48 0.57 -5.29
C LYS A 37 -9.02 1.20 -6.57
N GLU A 38 -8.74 0.58 -7.72
CA GLU A 38 -9.16 1.11 -9.02
C GLU A 38 -10.69 1.21 -9.14
N GLU A 39 -11.41 0.17 -8.73
CA GLU A 39 -12.86 0.16 -8.76
C GLU A 39 -13.47 1.16 -7.76
N GLY A 40 -12.93 1.23 -6.54
CA GLY A 40 -13.34 2.19 -5.53
C GLY A 40 -13.16 3.64 -5.99
N MET A 41 -12.02 3.95 -6.60
CA MET A 41 -11.73 5.27 -7.17
C MET A 41 -12.66 5.60 -8.35
N ARG A 42 -12.93 4.63 -9.23
CA ARG A 42 -13.87 4.78 -10.33
C ARG A 42 -15.27 5.11 -9.83
N LEU A 43 -15.77 4.37 -8.84
CA LEU A 43 -17.09 4.57 -8.21
C LEU A 43 -17.20 5.91 -7.49
N TYR A 44 -16.16 6.29 -6.74
CA TYR A 44 -16.09 7.58 -6.08
C TYR A 44 -16.15 8.74 -7.08
N GLY A 45 -15.42 8.63 -8.20
CA GLY A 45 -15.41 9.62 -9.29
C GLY A 45 -16.79 9.84 -9.93
N ILE A 46 -17.63 8.80 -10.00
CA ILE A 46 -19.01 8.88 -10.49
C ILE A 46 -20.04 9.14 -9.37
N ARG A 47 -19.59 9.61 -8.20
CA ARG A 47 -20.40 9.94 -7.01
C ARG A 47 -21.22 8.78 -6.42
N LYS A 48 -20.81 7.54 -6.64
CA LYS A 48 -21.40 6.36 -5.97
C LYS A 48 -20.63 6.03 -4.69
N ALA A 49 -20.71 6.92 -3.71
CA ALA A 49 -19.95 6.81 -2.45
C ALA A 49 -20.33 5.58 -1.63
N ASP A 50 -21.58 5.13 -1.73
CA ASP A 50 -22.13 3.91 -1.14
C ASP A 50 -21.44 2.65 -1.67
N LEU A 51 -21.24 2.57 -2.98
CA LEU A 51 -20.53 1.46 -3.59
C LEU A 51 -19.02 1.59 -3.43
N ALA A 52 -18.48 2.82 -3.50
CA ALA A 52 -17.05 3.07 -3.38
C ALA A 52 -16.50 2.66 -2.00
N PHE A 53 -17.30 2.81 -0.93
CA PHE A 53 -16.86 2.56 0.44
C PHE A 53 -16.22 1.18 0.62
N SER A 54 -16.90 0.11 0.24
CA SER A 54 -16.40 -1.27 0.45
C SER A 54 -15.15 -1.61 -0.36
N TYR A 55 -14.97 -0.98 -1.53
CA TYR A 55 -13.76 -1.18 -2.35
C TYR A 55 -12.58 -0.38 -1.82
N LEU A 56 -12.82 0.86 -1.39
CA LEU A 56 -11.80 1.71 -0.76
C LEU A 56 -11.38 1.16 0.61
N GLU A 57 -12.29 0.52 1.35
CA GLU A 57 -11.99 -0.17 2.61
C GLU A 57 -10.99 -1.31 2.40
N GLN A 58 -11.20 -2.17 1.40
CA GLN A 58 -10.27 -3.26 1.08
C GLN A 58 -8.85 -2.75 0.77
N ALA A 59 -8.73 -1.73 -0.08
CA ALA A 59 -7.43 -1.15 -0.42
C ALA A 59 -6.79 -0.42 0.78
N ALA A 60 -7.60 0.23 1.62
CA ALA A 60 -7.12 0.89 2.84
C ALA A 60 -6.61 -0.13 3.88
N GLU A 61 -7.30 -1.26 4.07
CA GLU A 61 -6.86 -2.35 4.95
C GLU A 61 -5.56 -2.99 4.46
N ALA A 62 -5.36 -3.04 3.13
CA ALA A 62 -4.10 -3.47 2.52
C ALA A 62 -2.97 -2.42 2.60
N GLY A 63 -3.25 -1.23 3.14
CA GLY A 63 -2.25 -0.19 3.43
C GLY A 63 -2.15 0.93 2.40
N ASP A 64 -3.08 1.04 1.44
CA ASP A 64 -3.07 2.14 0.47
C ASP A 64 -3.52 3.45 1.11
N VAL A 65 -2.59 4.41 1.18
CA VAL A 65 -2.81 5.71 1.82
C VAL A 65 -3.83 6.56 1.07
N GLU A 66 -3.89 6.43 -0.26
CA GLU A 66 -4.87 7.17 -1.07
C GLU A 66 -6.29 6.63 -0.82
N ALA A 67 -6.45 5.31 -0.78
CA ALA A 67 -7.71 4.66 -0.43
C ALA A 67 -8.18 5.05 0.98
N MET A 68 -7.27 5.14 1.97
CA MET A 68 -7.61 5.63 3.32
C MET A 68 -8.20 7.05 3.29
N TYR A 69 -7.60 7.95 2.50
CA TYR A 69 -8.12 9.31 2.33
C TYR A 69 -9.52 9.31 1.70
N TYR A 70 -9.69 8.58 0.59
CA TYR A 70 -10.96 8.54 -0.11
C TYR A 70 -12.06 7.76 0.63
N LEU A 71 -11.70 6.78 1.45
CA LEU A 71 -12.63 6.11 2.36
C LEU A 71 -13.24 7.10 3.36
N GLY A 72 -12.41 7.99 3.92
CA GLY A 72 -12.88 9.09 4.78
C GLY A 72 -13.85 10.02 4.08
N GLU A 73 -13.55 10.43 2.84
CA GLU A 73 -14.44 11.27 2.04
C GLU A 73 -15.73 10.54 1.62
N ALA A 74 -15.65 9.25 1.28
CA ALA A 74 -16.82 8.43 0.99
C ALA A 74 -17.74 8.35 2.21
N ASN A 75 -17.17 8.10 3.41
CA ASN A 75 -17.91 8.09 4.67
C ASN A 75 -18.57 9.45 4.95
N ARG A 76 -17.84 10.55 4.75
CA ARG A 76 -18.36 11.91 4.91
C ARG A 76 -19.60 12.14 4.05
N ARG A 77 -19.59 11.69 2.78
CA ARG A 77 -20.74 11.81 1.87
C ARG A 77 -21.91 10.93 2.29
N LEU A 78 -21.65 9.72 2.77
CA LEU A 78 -22.69 8.81 3.26
C LEU A 78 -23.42 9.36 4.48
N VAL A 79 -22.67 9.91 5.44
CA VAL A 79 -23.26 10.47 6.67
C VAL A 79 -23.95 11.82 6.41
N MET A 80 -23.39 12.68 5.55
CA MET A 80 -23.95 14.01 5.28
C MET A 80 -25.00 14.04 4.16
N GLY A 81 -25.16 12.96 3.37
CA GLY A 81 -26.15 12.87 2.30
C GLY A 81 -25.95 13.83 1.12
N VAL A 82 -24.71 14.23 0.84
CA VAL A 82 -24.35 15.25 -0.20
C VAL A 82 -24.19 14.65 -1.59
#